data_AF-Q8YI94-F1
#
_entry.id   AF-Q8YI94-F1
#
_cell.length_a   1.000
_cell.length_b   1.000
_cell.length_c   1.000
_cell.angle_alpha   90.00
_cell.angle_beta   90.00
_cell.angle_gamma   90.00
#
_symmetry.space_group_name_H-M   'P 1'
#
loop_
_entity.id
_entity.type
_entity.pdbx_description
1 polymer ?
#
loop_
_entity_poly.entity_id
_entity_poly.type
_entity_poly.pdbx_seq_one_letter_code
_entity_poly.pdbx_strand_id
1 'polypeptide(L)'
;MQQRQKRIFWLSVIPIWIIMTARELNWGAVFFDPTSMSEDGPSFASSKLWFHPYRTPVVLVLLVIFATGFILSKGPRIIADMLVNLEFPFFDLFGFALAMLLSTAAEGHVHLSIDWWSGQHQILEETIETAAYIFLFAAQFDVWSKFPDNSEIEKL
;
A
#
# COMPACT_ATOMS: atom_id res chain seq x y z
N MET A 1 -8.14 6.38 -28.06
CA MET A 1 -7.14 5.49 -27.40
C MET A 1 -6.85 5.89 -25.94
N GLN A 2 -6.88 7.18 -25.59
CA GLN A 2 -6.56 7.68 -24.24
C GLN A 2 -7.52 7.20 -23.13
N GLN A 3 -8.84 7.14 -23.38
CA GLN A 3 -9.81 6.61 -22.40
C GLN A 3 -9.54 5.16 -21.97
N ARG A 4 -9.15 4.29 -22.92
CA ARG A 4 -8.78 2.90 -22.63
C ARG A 4 -7.50 2.83 -21.79
N GLN A 5 -6.52 3.69 -22.08
CA GLN A 5 -5.27 3.76 -21.30
C GLN A 5 -5.51 4.28 -19.89
N LYS A 6 -6.33 5.32 -19.72
CA LYS A 6 -6.78 5.83 -18.40
C LYS A 6 -7.47 4.72 -17.60
N ARG A 7 -8.39 3.98 -18.23
CA ARG A 7 -9.07 2.85 -17.57
C ARG A 7 -8.07 1.76 -17.15
N ILE A 8 -7.13 1.37 -18.03
CA ILE A 8 -6.12 0.36 -17.70
C ILE A 8 -5.21 0.85 -16.56
N PHE A 9 -4.82 2.14 -16.54
CA PHE A 9 -4.03 2.73 -15.47
C PHE A 9 -4.74 2.57 -14.12
N TRP A 10 -6.00 3.00 -14.02
CA TRP A 10 -6.75 2.91 -12.75
C TRP A 10 -7.05 1.47 -12.34
N LEU A 11 -7.31 0.57 -13.29
CA LEU A 11 -7.44 -0.85 -13.00
C LEU A 11 -6.10 -1.46 -12.54
N SER A 12 -4.96 -0.96 -13.02
CA SER A 12 -3.65 -1.44 -12.60
C SER A 12 -3.34 -1.13 -11.14
N VAL A 13 -3.98 -0.11 -10.55
CA VAL A 13 -3.80 0.30 -9.16
C VAL A 13 -4.58 -0.61 -8.18
N ILE A 14 -5.67 -1.25 -8.62
CA ILE A 14 -6.50 -2.13 -7.79
C ILE A 14 -5.68 -3.21 -7.04
N PRO A 15 -4.75 -3.94 -7.68
CA PRO A 15 -3.87 -4.89 -6.99
C PRO A 15 -3.17 -4.32 -5.75
N ILE A 16 -2.77 -3.04 -5.75
CA ILE A 16 -2.12 -2.43 -4.59
C ILE A 16 -3.09 -2.36 -3.40
N TRP A 17 -4.33 -1.95 -3.63
CA TRP A 17 -5.36 -1.93 -2.58
C TRP A 17 -5.72 -3.33 -2.10
N ILE A 18 -5.75 -4.33 -2.99
CA ILE A 18 -5.95 -5.72 -2.58
C ILE A 18 -4.85 -6.16 -1.62
N ILE A 19 -3.58 -5.79 -1.88
CA ILE A 19 -2.46 -6.09 -0.97
C ILE A 19 -2.68 -5.42 0.39
N MET A 20 -3.05 -4.13 0.40
CA MET A 20 -3.30 -3.39 1.66
C MET A 20 -4.45 -4.02 2.45
N THR A 21 -5.59 -4.29 1.82
CA THR A 21 -6.71 -4.98 2.48
C THR A 21 -6.34 -6.39 2.95
N ALA A 22 -5.47 -7.10 2.23
CA ALA A 22 -4.99 -8.40 2.67
C ALA A 22 -4.05 -8.32 3.88
N ARG A 23 -3.39 -7.18 4.15
CA ARG A 23 -2.67 -6.96 5.41
C ARG A 23 -3.65 -6.93 6.58
N GLU A 24 -4.77 -6.23 6.44
CA GLU A 24 -5.82 -6.17 7.46
C GLU A 24 -6.45 -7.53 7.76
N LEU A 25 -6.52 -8.43 6.78
CA LEU A 25 -7.02 -9.80 7.00
C LEU A 25 -6.15 -10.59 7.99
N ASN A 26 -4.92 -10.17 8.27
CA ASN A 26 -4.09 -10.81 9.30
C ASN A 26 -4.67 -10.65 10.71
N TRP A 27 -5.46 -9.59 10.97
CA TRP A 27 -6.22 -9.46 12.22
C TRP A 27 -7.16 -10.63 12.47
N GLY A 28 -7.58 -11.36 11.43
CA GLY A 28 -8.38 -12.57 11.58
C GLY A 28 -7.74 -13.64 12.49
N ALA A 29 -6.45 -13.53 12.80
CA ALA A 29 -5.77 -14.37 13.78
C ALA A 29 -6.38 -14.28 15.19
N VAL A 30 -7.05 -13.18 15.55
CA VAL A 30 -7.71 -13.01 16.87
C VAL A 30 -8.86 -13.99 17.12
N PHE A 31 -9.39 -14.62 16.06
CA PHE A 31 -10.43 -15.65 16.19
C PHE A 31 -9.87 -17.04 16.50
N PHE A 32 -8.55 -17.21 16.53
CA PHE A 32 -7.88 -18.44 16.91
C PHE A 32 -7.34 -18.34 18.34
N ASP A 33 -6.93 -19.47 18.91
CA ASP A 33 -6.26 -19.46 20.21
C ASP A 33 -5.03 -18.54 20.18
N PRO A 34 -4.71 -17.83 21.29
CA PRO A 34 -3.50 -17.04 21.38
C PRO A 34 -2.26 -17.94 21.23
N THR A 35 -1.19 -17.40 20.67
CA THR A 35 0.11 -18.08 20.57
C THR A 35 0.94 -17.91 21.84
N SER A 36 0.74 -16.83 22.57
CA SER A 36 1.41 -16.55 23.84
C SER A 36 0.54 -15.61 24.69
N MET A 37 0.81 -15.60 26.00
CA MET A 37 0.22 -14.67 26.94
C MET A 37 1.35 -13.89 27.60
N SER A 38 1.36 -12.57 27.45
CA SER A 38 2.30 -11.66 28.11
C SER A 38 1.59 -10.76 29.12
N GLU A 39 2.34 -9.92 29.84
CA GLU A 39 1.78 -8.89 30.72
C GLU A 39 0.90 -7.87 29.96
N ASP A 40 1.15 -7.70 28.66
CA ASP A 40 0.40 -6.81 27.76
C ASP A 40 -0.85 -7.46 27.15
N GLY A 41 -1.05 -8.76 27.36
CA GLY A 41 -2.22 -9.51 26.89
C GLY A 41 -1.90 -10.68 25.95
N PRO A 42 -2.92 -11.25 25.29
CA PRO A 42 -2.77 -12.36 24.36
C PRO A 42 -2.14 -11.91 23.05
N SER A 43 -1.08 -12.61 22.61
CA SER A 43 -0.49 -12.40 21.28
C SER A 43 -1.06 -13.42 20.30
N PHE A 44 -1.37 -12.99 19.07
CA PHE A 44 -1.90 -13.84 18.01
C PHE A 44 -0.97 -13.84 16.81
N ALA A 45 -0.57 -15.03 16.34
CA ALA A 45 0.26 -15.14 15.15
C ALA A 45 -0.61 -15.32 13.89
N SER A 46 -0.36 -14.47 12.89
CA SER A 46 -0.96 -14.59 11.55
C SER A 46 -0.59 -15.91 10.84
N SER A 47 0.45 -16.62 11.30
CA SER A 47 0.84 -17.94 10.81
C SER A 47 -0.22 -19.03 11.03
N LYS A 48 -1.19 -18.81 11.91
CA LYS A 48 -2.34 -19.73 12.10
C LYS A 48 -3.36 -19.65 10.97
N LEU A 49 -3.32 -18.60 10.14
CA LEU A 49 -4.26 -18.42 9.04
C LEU A 49 -3.94 -19.39 7.91
N TRP A 50 -4.97 -20.09 7.42
CA TRP A 50 -4.83 -21.09 6.35
C TRP A 50 -4.20 -20.54 5.06
N PHE A 51 -4.37 -19.23 4.82
CA PHE A 51 -3.84 -18.55 3.64
C PHE A 51 -2.43 -17.99 3.84
N HIS A 52 -1.86 -18.06 5.05
CA HIS A 52 -0.55 -17.51 5.36
C HIS A 52 0.57 -17.99 4.40
N PRO A 53 0.65 -19.29 4.00
CA PRO A 53 1.66 -19.74 3.04
C PRO A 53 1.53 -19.11 1.65
N TYR A 54 0.32 -18.65 1.29
CA TYR A 54 0.02 -18.09 -0.02
C TYR A 54 0.22 -16.56 -0.07
N ARG A 55 0.52 -15.90 1.06
CA ARG A 55 0.71 -14.44 1.13
C ARG A 55 1.74 -13.95 0.12
N THR A 56 2.98 -14.44 0.22
CA THR A 56 4.08 -14.03 -0.66
C THR A 56 3.82 -14.30 -2.14
N PRO A 57 3.39 -15.52 -2.58
CA PRO A 57 3.13 -15.75 -4.00
C PRO A 57 1.95 -14.93 -4.53
N VAL A 58 0.88 -14.73 -3.74
CA VAL A 58 -0.26 -13.89 -4.15
C VAL A 58 0.17 -12.43 -4.31
N VAL A 59 0.93 -11.89 -3.36
CA VAL A 59 1.49 -10.52 -3.46
C VAL A 59 2.34 -10.38 -4.71
N LEU A 60 3.21 -11.37 -5.01
CA LEU A 60 4.05 -11.33 -6.21
C LEU A 60 3.21 -11.31 -7.50
N VAL A 61 2.16 -12.12 -7.59
CA VAL A 61 1.24 -12.12 -8.74
C VAL A 61 0.53 -10.76 -8.88
N LEU A 62 0.06 -10.19 -7.77
CA LEU A 62 -0.59 -8.87 -7.76
C LEU A 62 0.36 -7.76 -8.21
N LEU A 63 1.63 -7.80 -7.79
CA LEU A 63 2.66 -6.86 -8.24
C LEU A 63 2.96 -7.01 -9.73
N VAL A 64 2.96 -8.22 -10.27
CA VAL A 64 3.11 -8.46 -11.73
C VAL A 64 1.91 -7.89 -12.50
N ILE A 65 0.69 -8.08 -12.00
CA ILE A 65 -0.53 -7.50 -12.60
C ILE A 65 -0.46 -5.97 -12.59
N PHE A 66 -0.08 -5.38 -11.45
CA PHE A 66 0.15 -3.94 -11.32
C PHE A 66 1.18 -3.45 -12.35
N ALA A 67 2.38 -4.04 -12.37
CA ALA A 67 3.46 -3.62 -13.26
C ALA A 67 3.06 -3.75 -14.74
N THR A 68 2.42 -4.85 -15.11
CA THR A 68 1.96 -5.09 -16.48
C THR A 68 0.89 -4.06 -16.88
N GLY A 69 -0.12 -3.85 -16.04
CA GLY A 69 -1.17 -2.86 -16.30
C GLY A 69 -0.60 -1.44 -16.41
N PHE A 70 0.31 -1.07 -15.52
CA PHE A 70 0.98 0.23 -15.49
C PHE A 70 1.83 0.48 -16.75
N ILE A 71 2.56 -0.53 -17.24
CA ILE A 71 3.32 -0.41 -18.49
C ILE A 71 2.37 -0.29 -19.68
N LEU A 72 1.33 -1.13 -19.75
CA LEU A 72 0.36 -1.14 -20.85
C LEU A 72 -0.47 0.16 -20.93
N SER A 73 -0.68 0.85 -19.80
CA SER A 73 -1.33 2.15 -19.76
C SER A 73 -0.41 3.33 -20.09
N LYS A 74 0.86 3.08 -20.44
CA LYS A 74 1.90 4.12 -20.56
C LYS A 74 2.12 4.90 -19.25
N GLY A 75 1.94 4.25 -18.11
CA GLY A 75 2.18 4.80 -16.77
C GLY A 75 3.51 5.55 -16.65
N PRO A 76 4.65 5.03 -17.13
CA PRO A 76 5.93 5.75 -17.06
C PRO A 76 5.91 7.13 -17.74
N ARG A 77 5.17 7.25 -18.85
CA ARG A 77 5.01 8.54 -19.54
C ARG A 77 4.15 9.51 -18.73
N ILE A 78 3.06 9.01 -18.14
CA ILE A 78 2.19 9.81 -17.25
C ILE A 78 3.00 10.36 -16.07
N ILE A 79 3.83 9.51 -15.44
CA ILE A 79 4.70 9.95 -14.35
C ILE A 79 5.75 10.96 -14.83
N ALA A 80 6.38 10.72 -15.99
CA ALA A 80 7.33 11.68 -16.55
C ALA A 80 6.69 13.04 -16.83
N ASP A 81 5.49 13.06 -17.40
CA ASP A 81 4.73 14.29 -17.67
C ASP A 81 4.41 15.03 -16.34
N MET A 82 3.95 14.31 -15.31
CA MET A 82 3.70 14.89 -13.98
C MET A 82 4.97 15.43 -13.30
N LEU A 83 6.11 14.77 -13.50
CA LEU A 83 7.41 15.23 -12.96
C LEU A 83 7.87 16.52 -13.64
N VAL A 84 7.72 16.61 -14.96
CA VAL A 84 8.05 17.83 -15.73
C VAL A 84 7.17 19.00 -15.31
N ASN A 85 5.89 18.74 -15.03
CA ASN A 85 4.93 19.76 -14.60
C ASN A 85 4.96 20.06 -13.09
N LEU A 86 5.84 19.41 -12.32
CA LEU A 86 5.91 19.52 -10.85
C LEU A 86 4.59 19.17 -10.14
N GLU A 87 3.79 18.32 -10.77
CA GLU A 87 2.47 17.89 -10.30
C GLU A 87 2.51 16.58 -9.52
N PHE A 88 3.67 15.92 -9.49
CA PHE A 88 3.86 14.62 -8.86
C PHE A 88 3.72 14.70 -7.32
N PRO A 89 2.93 13.81 -6.67
CA PRO A 89 2.63 13.87 -5.23
C PRO A 89 3.79 13.34 -4.39
N PHE A 90 4.92 14.05 -4.39
CA PHE A 90 6.12 13.64 -3.65
C PHE A 90 5.89 13.53 -2.15
N PHE A 91 5.15 14.47 -1.56
CA PHE A 91 4.91 14.50 -0.12
C PHE A 91 4.15 13.25 0.33
N ASP A 92 3.06 12.92 -0.36
CA ASP A 92 2.21 11.80 -0.02
C ASP A 92 2.91 10.45 -0.26
N LEU A 93 3.63 10.31 -1.38
CA LEU A 93 4.39 9.08 -1.65
C LEU A 93 5.57 8.88 -0.69
N PHE A 94 6.22 9.97 -0.28
CA PHE A 94 7.25 9.91 0.76
C PHE A 94 6.65 9.54 2.12
N GLY A 95 5.51 10.15 2.50
CA GLY A 95 4.78 9.81 3.71
C GLY A 95 4.36 8.34 3.76
N PHE A 96 3.84 7.82 2.64
CA PHE A 96 3.52 6.40 2.49
C PHE A 96 4.75 5.51 2.68
N ALA A 97 5.86 5.79 1.98
CA ALA A 97 7.08 5.00 2.07
C ALA A 97 7.65 5.01 3.49
N LEU A 98 7.68 6.18 4.14
CA LEU A 98 8.14 6.34 5.51
C LEU A 98 7.25 5.56 6.49
N ALA A 99 5.93 5.66 6.34
CA ALA A 99 4.99 4.93 7.19
C ALA A 99 5.16 3.41 7.02
N MET A 100 5.26 2.89 5.79
CA MET A 100 5.49 1.46 5.57
C MET A 100 6.81 0.96 6.19
N LEU A 101 7.89 1.76 6.13
CA LEU A 101 9.16 1.43 6.78
C LEU A 101 9.04 1.42 8.31
N LEU A 102 8.34 2.41 8.88
CA LEU A 102 8.12 2.50 10.32
C LEU A 102 7.21 1.38 10.84
N SER A 103 6.19 0.98 10.07
CA SER A 103 5.34 -0.17 10.39
C SER A 103 6.17 -1.47 10.39
N THR A 104 7.03 -1.66 9.39
CA THR A 104 7.93 -2.83 9.32
C THR A 104 8.91 -2.86 10.52
N ALA A 105 9.41 -1.70 10.94
CA ALA A 105 10.26 -1.58 12.13
C ALA A 105 9.50 -1.82 13.45
N ALA A 106 8.21 -1.48 13.50
CA ALA A 106 7.36 -1.79 14.65
C ALA A 106 7.05 -3.30 14.75
N GLU A 107 6.86 -3.97 13.60
CA GLU A 107 6.66 -5.44 13.49
C GLU A 107 7.92 -6.23 13.92
N GLY A 108 9.07 -5.56 14.10
CA GLY A 108 10.35 -6.18 14.46
C GLY A 108 10.99 -7.00 13.32
N HIS A 109 10.42 -6.92 12.12
CA HIS A 109 10.99 -7.52 10.93
C HIS A 109 12.10 -6.60 10.38
N VAL A 110 13.30 -7.16 10.13
CA VAL A 110 14.51 -6.48 9.60
C VAL A 110 15.34 -5.69 10.64
N HIS A 111 15.88 -6.31 11.71
CA HIS A 111 16.92 -5.72 12.62
C HIS A 111 16.69 -4.27 13.12
N LEU A 112 15.50 -3.71 12.90
CA LEU A 112 15.08 -2.38 13.24
C LEU A 112 14.04 -2.59 14.32
N SER A 113 14.47 -2.61 15.57
CA SER A 113 13.58 -2.67 16.72
C SER A 113 13.39 -1.26 17.28
N ILE A 114 12.13 -0.87 17.50
CA ILE A 114 11.79 0.32 18.27
C ILE A 114 11.79 -0.10 19.75
N ASP A 115 12.97 -0.40 20.28
CA ASP A 115 13.14 -0.82 21.69
C ASP A 115 12.90 0.33 22.68
N TRP A 116 12.84 1.58 22.19
CA TRP A 116 12.61 2.77 23.00
C TRP A 116 11.11 3.04 23.28
N TRP A 117 10.19 2.33 22.61
CA TRP A 117 8.76 2.46 22.83
C TRP A 117 8.27 1.39 23.81
N SER A 118 7.82 1.80 24.99
CA SER A 118 7.31 0.91 26.04
C SER A 118 5.79 0.67 25.97
N GLY A 119 5.12 1.18 24.93
CA GLY A 119 3.68 0.94 24.71
C GLY A 119 3.44 -0.30 23.84
N GLN A 120 2.16 -0.65 23.61
CA GLN A 120 1.82 -1.81 22.79
C GLN A 120 2.30 -1.62 21.34
N HIS A 121 3.33 -2.37 20.94
CA HIS A 121 3.91 -2.34 19.57
C HIS A 121 2.85 -2.58 18.49
N GLN A 122 1.87 -3.43 18.77
CA GLN A 122 0.75 -3.70 17.86
C GLN A 122 -0.09 -2.44 17.58
N ILE A 123 -0.46 -1.65 18.60
CA ILE A 123 -1.25 -0.42 18.36
C ILE A 123 -0.44 0.59 17.53
N LEU A 124 0.87 0.67 17.78
CA LEU A 124 1.76 1.57 17.05
C LEU A 124 1.88 1.16 15.58
N GLU A 125 2.14 -0.12 15.31
CA GLU A 125 2.20 -0.70 13.97
C GLU A 125 0.93 -0.36 13.17
N GLU A 126 -0.23 -0.63 13.75
CA GLU A 126 -1.54 -0.45 13.13
C GLU A 126 -1.88 1.02 12.85
N THR A 127 -1.49 1.90 13.77
CA THR A 127 -1.63 3.35 13.59
C THR A 127 -0.77 3.84 12.42
N ILE A 128 0.45 3.31 12.31
CA ILE A 128 1.37 3.66 11.23
C ILE A 128 0.90 3.06 9.89
N GLU A 129 0.38 1.83 9.87
CA GLU A 129 -0.23 1.23 8.67
C GLU A 129 -1.42 2.04 8.18
N THR A 130 -2.30 2.46 9.11
CA THR A 130 -3.42 3.35 8.79
C THR A 130 -2.94 4.67 8.18
N ALA A 131 -1.90 5.27 8.74
CA ALA A 131 -1.29 6.49 8.18
C ALA A 131 -0.74 6.25 6.77
N ALA A 132 -0.09 5.10 6.52
CA ALA A 132 0.39 4.72 5.20
C ALA A 132 -0.77 4.68 4.19
N TYR A 133 -1.90 4.07 4.55
CA TYR A 133 -3.06 4.00 3.66
C TYR A 133 -3.65 5.37 3.35
N ILE A 134 -3.69 6.28 4.33
CA ILE A 134 -4.15 7.66 4.12
C ILE A 134 -3.23 8.38 3.13
N PHE A 135 -1.91 8.28 3.29
CA PHE A 135 -0.95 8.86 2.35
C PHE A 135 -1.07 8.27 0.95
N LEU A 136 -1.20 6.95 0.83
CA LEU A 136 -1.40 6.30 -0.46
C LEU A 136 -2.69 6.77 -1.15
N PHE A 137 -3.77 6.90 -0.38
CA PHE A 137 -5.04 7.41 -0.89
C PHE A 137 -4.94 8.87 -1.33
N ALA A 138 -4.29 9.72 -0.54
CA ALA A 138 -4.05 11.12 -0.87
C ALA A 138 -3.25 11.27 -2.17
N ALA A 139 -2.15 10.50 -2.33
CA ALA A 139 -1.36 10.48 -3.55
C ALA A 139 -2.20 10.08 -4.78
N GLN A 140 -3.04 9.05 -4.64
CA GLN A 140 -3.91 8.60 -5.74
C GLN A 140 -5.00 9.61 -6.06
N PHE A 141 -5.58 10.26 -5.07
CA PHE A 141 -6.59 11.29 -5.25
C PHE A 141 -6.01 12.52 -5.97
N ASP A 142 -4.79 12.93 -5.59
CA ASP A 142 -4.06 14.01 -6.25
C ASP A 142 -3.80 13.68 -7.74
N VAL A 143 -3.25 12.50 -8.02
CA VAL A 143 -3.06 12.01 -9.40
C VAL A 143 -4.38 11.95 -10.18
N TRP A 144 -5.46 11.50 -9.55
CA TRP A 144 -6.79 11.44 -10.17
C TRP A 144 -7.29 12.82 -10.55
N SER A 145 -7.16 13.79 -9.65
CA SER A 145 -7.64 15.16 -9.84
C SER A 145 -6.93 15.90 -10.98
N LYS A 146 -5.66 15.56 -11.23
CA LYS A 146 -4.80 16.17 -12.26
C LYS A 146 -4.74 15.37 -13.55
N PHE A 147 -5.43 14.23 -13.61
CA PHE A 147 -5.40 13.38 -14.78
C PHE A 147 -6.04 14.13 -15.96
N PRO A 148 -5.32 14.37 -17.07
CA PRO A 148 -5.77 15.26 -18.13
C PRO A 148 -7.17 14.85 -18.62
N ASP A 149 -8.07 15.83 -18.68
CA ASP A 149 -9.42 15.62 -19.17
C ASP A 149 -9.43 15.63 -20.71
N ASN A 150 -10.28 14.81 -21.31
CA ASN A 150 -10.23 14.57 -22.76
C ASN A 150 -10.68 15.79 -23.59
N SER A 151 -11.25 16.81 -22.94
CA SER A 151 -11.81 18.01 -23.56
C SER A 151 -10.76 19.08 -23.94
N GLU A 152 -9.55 19.01 -23.39
CA GLU A 152 -8.47 19.97 -23.65
C GLU A 152 -7.59 19.53 -24.84
N ILE A 153 -7.55 18.23 -25.14
CA ILE A 153 -6.69 17.65 -26.20
C ILE A 153 -7.35 17.77 -27.59
N GLU A 154 -8.67 17.88 -27.68
CA GLU A 154 -9.38 18.12 -28.96
C GLU A 154 -9.33 19.59 -29.44
N LYS A 155 -8.73 20.50 -28.64
CA LYS A 155 -8.59 21.92 -28.99
C LYS A 155 -7.23 22.30 -29.59
N LEU A 156 -6.37 21.32 -29.85
CA LEU A 156 -5.07 21.47 -30.53
C LEU A 156 -5.04 20.66 -31.83
#